data_AF-A0A0F8Z369-F1
#
_entry.id   AF-A0A0F8Z369-F1
#
_cell.length_a   1.000
_cell.length_b   1.000
_cell.length_c   1.000
_cell.angle_alpha   90.00
_cell.angle_beta   90.00
_cell.angle_gamma   90.00
#
_symmetry.space_group_name_H-M   'P 1'
#
loop_
_entity.id
_entity.type
_entity.pdbx_description
1 polymer ?
#
loop_
_entity_poly.entity_id
_entity_poly.type
_entity_poly.pdbx_seq_one_letter_code
_entity_poly.pdbx_strand_id
1 'polypeptide(L)'
;MVTINKIGRWGVFEATPPAKLEAALYNRLSYEKEGANFMPNRSWGIVRFYNKRLKRFPWGLISRVEKILEQWLSQTQQEYQINFYDKLIYKEQKFSSGLRPYQVEAIKQLILNAGGIISLPCGSGKTKVMVEFLKKMEFEKSLVIVPTLFLKLQWQQQIKGSKIDIMNFQSIKDFKFLENYKALVIDECHITPANTIYK
;
A
#
# COMPACT_ATOMS: atom_id res chain seq x y z
N MET A 1 -1.62 27.67 -3.15
CA MET A 1 -2.27 26.46 -2.61
C MET A 1 -1.75 25.26 -3.38
N VAL A 2 -1.32 24.20 -2.69
CA VAL A 2 -0.83 22.96 -3.29
C VAL A 2 -1.92 21.89 -3.20
N THR A 3 -2.41 21.39 -4.32
CA THR A 3 -3.47 20.35 -4.33
C THR A 3 -2.88 18.97 -4.68
N ILE A 4 -3.25 17.96 -3.90
CA ILE A 4 -2.92 16.55 -4.16
C ILE A 4 -4.22 15.76 -4.32
N ASN A 5 -4.32 15.03 -5.43
CA ASN A 5 -5.44 14.13 -5.71
C ASN A 5 -4.98 12.67 -5.60
N LYS A 6 -5.76 11.82 -4.92
CA LYS A 6 -5.56 10.37 -4.96
C LYS A 6 -6.15 9.81 -6.26
N ILE A 7 -5.31 9.21 -7.09
CA ILE A 7 -5.70 8.52 -8.33
C ILE A 7 -5.20 7.07 -8.25
N GLY A 8 -6.11 6.17 -7.87
CA GLY A 8 -5.77 4.77 -7.60
C GLY A 8 -4.70 4.65 -6.51
N ARG A 9 -3.56 4.02 -6.85
CA ARG A 9 -2.42 3.86 -5.93
C ARG A 9 -1.48 5.07 -5.85
N TRP A 10 -1.77 6.15 -6.57
CA TRP A 10 -0.88 7.30 -6.70
C TRP A 10 -1.49 8.55 -6.04
N GLY A 11 -0.67 9.30 -5.30
CA GLY A 11 -0.93 10.71 -5.02
C GLY A 11 -0.33 11.55 -6.15
N VAL A 12 -1.15 12.39 -6.77
CA VAL A 12 -0.77 13.21 -7.93
C VAL A 12 -0.95 14.69 -7.58
N PHE A 13 0.10 15.48 -7.78
CA PHE A 13 0.00 16.93 -7.65
C PHE A 13 -0.72 17.51 -8.87
N GLU A 14 -1.74 18.34 -8.63
CA GLU A 14 -2.54 18.94 -9.71
C GLU A 14 -1.72 19.90 -10.57
N ALA A 15 -0.91 20.74 -9.93
CA ALA A 15 0.04 21.64 -10.58
C ALA A 15 1.48 21.20 -10.33
N THR A 16 2.42 21.75 -11.11
CA THR A 16 3.85 21.57 -10.82
C THR A 16 4.16 22.14 -9.44
N PRO A 17 4.72 21.35 -8.50
CA PRO A 17 5.11 21.89 -7.20
C PRO A 17 6.19 22.97 -7.35
N PRO A 18 6.25 23.97 -6.44
CA PRO A 18 7.34 24.93 -6.42
C PRO A 18 8.70 24.24 -6.37
N ALA A 19 9.72 24.79 -7.04
CA ALA A 19 11.02 24.13 -7.24
C ALA A 19 11.67 23.62 -5.94
N LYS A 20 11.59 24.40 -4.84
CA LYS A 20 12.09 24.00 -3.53
C LYS A 20 11.32 22.80 -2.95
N LEU A 21 10.00 22.80 -3.08
CA LEU A 21 9.15 21.68 -2.66
C LEU A 21 9.41 20.45 -3.51
N GLU A 22 9.48 20.60 -4.83
CA GLU A 22 9.77 19.48 -5.75
C GLU A 22 11.13 18.84 -5.45
N ALA A 23 12.16 19.65 -5.18
CA ALA A 23 13.47 19.16 -4.75
C ALA A 23 13.40 18.41 -3.42
N ALA A 24 12.65 18.94 -2.44
CA ALA A 24 12.44 18.29 -1.15
C ALA A 24 11.73 16.94 -1.30
N LEU A 25 10.65 16.88 -2.10
CA LEU A 25 9.94 15.64 -2.41
C LEU A 25 10.87 14.62 -3.07
N TYR A 26 11.62 15.03 -4.09
CA TYR A 26 12.52 14.14 -4.84
C TYR A 26 13.64 13.55 -3.99
N ASN A 27 14.21 14.34 -3.08
CA ASN A 27 15.32 13.91 -2.24
C ASN A 27 14.83 13.17 -0.98
N ARG A 28 13.74 13.63 -0.37
CA ARG A 28 13.28 13.09 0.93
C ARG A 28 12.30 11.93 0.78
N LEU A 29 11.67 11.73 -0.37
CA LEU A 29 10.96 10.49 -0.71
C LEU A 29 11.90 9.52 -1.43
N SER A 30 13.01 9.21 -0.77
CA SER A 30 14.03 8.30 -1.29
C SER A 30 14.63 7.45 -0.17
N TYR A 31 15.35 6.40 -0.56
CA TYR A 31 16.21 5.62 0.32
C TYR A 31 17.42 5.08 -0.46
N GLU A 32 18.49 4.76 0.27
CA GLU A 32 19.66 4.09 -0.27
C GLU A 32 19.48 2.57 -0.18
N LYS A 33 19.67 1.88 -1.30
CA LYS A 33 19.57 0.42 -1.38
C LYS A 33 20.67 -0.22 -0.57
N GLU A 34 20.36 -1.38 0.01
CA GLU A 34 21.39 -2.28 0.50
C GLU A 34 22.37 -2.63 -0.64
N GLY A 35 23.66 -2.57 -0.35
CA GLY A 35 24.71 -2.79 -1.35
C GLY A 35 24.95 -1.65 -2.35
N ALA A 36 24.39 -0.45 -2.12
CA ALA A 36 24.64 0.73 -2.97
C ALA A 36 26.14 1.03 -3.20
N ASN A 37 26.98 0.73 -2.21
CA ASN A 37 28.44 0.91 -2.28
C ASN A 37 29.12 0.04 -3.36
N PHE A 38 28.48 -1.07 -3.78
CA PHE A 38 29.00 -1.95 -4.82
C PHE A 38 28.53 -1.56 -6.22
N MET A 39 27.72 -0.50 -6.35
CA MET A 39 27.20 -0.08 -7.66
C MET A 39 28.21 0.83 -8.39
N PRO A 40 28.40 0.65 -9.71
CA PRO A 40 29.32 1.49 -10.50
C PRO A 40 29.00 2.99 -10.44
N ASN A 41 27.72 3.33 -10.28
CA ASN A 41 27.26 4.70 -10.12
C ASN A 41 26.44 4.83 -8.85
N ARG A 42 26.90 5.67 -7.92
CA ARG A 42 26.24 5.91 -6.62
C ARG A 42 24.79 6.37 -6.77
N SER A 43 24.45 7.09 -7.84
CA SER A 43 23.07 7.53 -8.08
C SER A 43 22.10 6.36 -8.30
N TRP A 44 22.57 5.20 -8.78
CA TRP A 44 21.77 3.98 -8.96
C TRP A 44 21.45 3.27 -7.64
N GLY A 45 22.24 3.57 -6.61
CA GLY A 45 22.02 3.13 -5.23
C GLY A 45 20.84 3.83 -4.57
N ILE A 46 20.35 4.95 -5.11
CA ILE A 46 19.25 5.73 -4.52
C ILE A 46 17.93 5.42 -5.25
N VAL A 47 16.98 4.84 -4.54
CA VAL A 47 15.59 4.69 -5.04
C VAL A 47 14.80 5.94 -4.69
N ARG A 48 14.09 6.50 -5.68
CA ARG A 48 13.24 7.66 -5.49
C ARG A 48 11.80 7.31 -5.81
N PHE A 49 10.90 7.66 -4.90
CA PHE A 49 9.48 7.36 -5.03
C PHE A 49 8.69 8.50 -5.68
N TYR A 50 9.22 9.73 -5.64
CA TYR A 50 8.61 10.86 -6.36
C TYR A 50 9.06 10.89 -7.83
N ASN A 51 8.09 10.86 -8.74
CA ASN A 51 8.33 11.01 -10.17
C ASN A 51 8.08 12.46 -10.59
N LYS A 52 9.14 13.20 -10.92
CA LYS A 52 9.05 14.62 -11.35
C LYS A 52 8.20 14.80 -12.61
N ARG A 53 8.42 13.96 -13.63
CA ARG A 53 7.71 14.05 -14.92
C ARG A 53 6.21 13.89 -14.76
N LEU A 54 5.80 12.90 -13.97
CA LEU A 54 4.39 12.56 -13.75
C LEU A 54 3.81 13.23 -12.49
N LYS A 55 4.62 14.02 -11.78
CA LYS A 55 4.26 14.76 -10.55
C LYS A 55 3.51 13.89 -9.54
N ARG A 56 3.96 12.65 -9.35
CA ARG A 56 3.24 11.66 -8.53
C ARG A 56 4.14 10.87 -7.62
N PHE A 57 3.56 10.33 -6.57
CA PHE A 57 4.19 9.44 -5.60
C PHE A 57 3.22 8.31 -5.19
N PRO A 58 3.72 7.20 -4.65
CA PRO A 58 2.87 6.12 -4.13
C PRO A 58 2.04 6.61 -2.95
N TRP A 59 0.72 6.44 -3.01
CA TRP A 59 -0.21 6.94 -1.99
C TRP A 59 0.09 6.42 -0.58
N GLY A 60 0.61 5.20 -0.45
CA GLY A 60 1.02 4.64 0.85
C GLY A 60 2.11 5.44 1.58
N LEU A 61 2.74 6.42 0.91
CA LEU A 61 3.72 7.34 1.50
C LEU A 61 3.12 8.71 1.86
N ILE A 62 1.80 8.88 1.82
CA ILE A 62 1.13 10.17 2.03
C ILE A 62 1.54 10.85 3.34
N SER A 63 1.62 10.10 4.45
CA SER A 63 2.04 10.66 5.74
C SER A 63 3.47 11.21 5.74
N ARG A 64 4.36 10.66 4.90
CA ARG A 64 5.71 11.21 4.70
C ARG A 64 5.67 12.45 3.81
N VAL A 65 4.75 12.50 2.85
CA VAL A 65 4.53 13.69 2.00
C VAL A 65 3.96 14.84 2.81
N GLU A 66 2.95 14.60 3.65
CA GLU A 66 2.37 15.59 4.57
C GLU A 66 3.45 16.21 5.45
N LYS A 67 4.32 15.40 6.06
CA LYS A 67 5.47 15.92 6.85
C LYS A 67 6.42 16.79 6.04
N ILE A 68 6.63 16.49 4.76
CA ILE A 68 7.47 17.31 3.87
C ILE A 68 6.76 18.63 3.55
N LEU A 69 5.45 18.59 3.30
CA LEU A 69 4.62 19.77 3.04
C LEU A 69 4.59 20.68 4.27
N GLU A 70 4.22 20.18 5.44
CA GLU A 70 4.16 20.96 6.69
C GLU A 70 5.46 21.72 6.97
N GLN A 71 6.60 21.06 6.78
CA GLN A 71 7.91 21.69 6.95
C GLN A 71 8.24 22.75 5.89
N TRP A 72 7.66 22.64 4.71
CA TRP A 72 7.80 23.65 3.66
C TRP A 72 6.85 24.83 3.88
N LEU A 73 5.60 24.55 4.26
CA LEU A 73 4.55 25.56 4.49
C LEU A 73 4.89 26.47 5.67
N SER A 74 5.58 25.95 6.70
CA SER A 74 6.10 26.75 7.81
C SER A 74 7.06 27.86 7.34
N GLN A 75 7.62 27.75 6.14
CA GLN A 75 8.52 28.74 5.54
C GLN A 75 7.83 29.65 4.51
N THR A 76 6.63 29.30 4.03
CA THR A 76 6.04 29.96 2.86
C THR A 76 4.61 30.47 3.05
N GLN A 77 3.99 30.25 4.23
CA GLN A 77 2.60 30.62 4.53
C GLN A 77 1.58 30.14 3.48
N GLN A 78 1.92 29.08 2.74
CA GLN A 78 0.98 28.49 1.79
C GLN A 78 0.12 27.45 2.50
N GLU A 79 -1.00 27.11 1.88
CA GLU A 79 -1.86 26.01 2.30
C GLU A 79 -1.79 24.86 1.30
N TYR A 80 -2.13 23.66 1.77
CA TYR A 80 -2.28 22.48 0.93
C TYR A 80 -3.65 21.83 1.15
N GLN A 81 -4.14 21.18 0.10
CA GLN A 81 -5.39 20.45 0.11
C GLN A 81 -5.13 19.03 -0.43
N ILE A 82 -5.65 18.04 0.28
CA ILE A 82 -5.63 16.64 -0.16
C ILE A 82 -7.06 16.21 -0.46
N ASN A 83 -7.29 15.80 -1.70
CA ASN A 83 -8.56 15.24 -2.15
C ASN A 83 -8.42 13.72 -2.29
N PHE A 84 -9.21 12.98 -1.52
CA PHE A 84 -9.33 11.54 -1.67
C PHE A 84 -10.79 11.12 -1.47
N TYR A 85 -11.35 10.41 -2.46
CA TYR A 85 -12.76 10.03 -2.49
C TYR A 85 -13.01 8.61 -1.94
N ASP A 86 -11.96 7.89 -1.56
CA ASP A 86 -12.05 6.48 -1.14
C ASP A 86 -12.26 6.30 0.37
N LYS A 87 -12.94 7.23 1.03
CA LYS A 87 -13.28 7.01 2.45
C LYS A 87 -14.39 5.96 2.50
N LEU A 88 -13.99 4.70 2.67
CA LEU A 88 -14.94 3.60 2.86
C LEU A 88 -15.78 3.94 4.08
N ILE A 89 -17.09 4.09 3.88
CA ILE A 89 -18.03 4.27 4.98
C ILE A 89 -18.05 2.94 5.74
N TYR A 90 -17.45 2.92 6.92
CA TYR A 90 -17.61 1.81 7.83
C TYR A 90 -19.09 1.73 8.22
N LYS A 91 -19.80 0.77 7.63
CA LYS A 91 -21.09 0.32 8.17
C LYS A 91 -20.79 -0.62 9.32
N GLU A 92 -21.54 -0.52 10.41
CA GLU A 92 -21.38 -1.45 11.52
C GLU A 92 -21.67 -2.88 11.03
N GLN A 93 -20.64 -3.72 11.02
CA GLN A 93 -20.75 -5.10 10.52
C GLN A 93 -20.66 -6.09 11.68
N LYS A 94 -21.52 -7.11 11.67
CA LYS A 94 -21.37 -8.26 12.57
C LYS A 94 -20.15 -9.07 12.14
N PHE A 95 -19.14 -9.19 13.00
CA PHE A 95 -17.96 -10.02 12.76
C PHE A 95 -18.27 -11.51 12.98
N SER A 96 -17.54 -12.39 12.29
CA SER A 96 -17.62 -13.83 12.53
C SER A 96 -17.30 -14.20 13.99
N SER A 97 -17.98 -15.23 14.50
CA SER A 97 -17.74 -15.73 15.84
C SER A 97 -16.29 -16.26 15.99
N GLY A 98 -15.70 -16.03 17.17
CA GLY A 98 -14.35 -16.51 17.50
C GLY A 98 -13.19 -15.65 16.97
N LEU A 99 -13.43 -14.41 16.55
CA LEU A 99 -12.36 -13.42 16.40
C LEU A 99 -12.00 -12.83 17.77
N ARG A 100 -10.70 -12.64 18.01
CA ARG A 100 -10.19 -11.99 19.23
C ARG A 100 -10.35 -10.47 19.11
N PRO A 101 -10.45 -9.71 20.22
CA PRO A 101 -10.64 -8.26 20.18
C PRO A 101 -9.62 -7.50 19.30
N TYR A 102 -8.33 -7.87 19.38
CA TYR A 102 -7.29 -7.25 18.55
C TYR A 102 -7.43 -7.56 17.05
N GLN A 103 -8.02 -8.70 16.69
CA GLN A 103 -8.26 -9.08 15.29
C GLN A 103 -9.39 -8.22 14.72
N VAL A 104 -10.45 -8.01 15.51
CA VAL A 104 -11.57 -7.12 15.15
C VAL A 104 -11.04 -5.69 14.95
N GLU A 105 -10.21 -5.20 15.86
CA GLU A 105 -9.61 -3.88 15.75
C GLU A 105 -8.74 -3.75 14.49
N ALA A 106 -7.91 -4.75 14.19
CA ALA A 106 -7.11 -4.76 12.97
C ALA A 106 -7.96 -4.68 11.70
N ILE A 107 -9.10 -5.38 11.64
CA ILE A 107 -10.04 -5.32 10.50
C ILE A 107 -10.67 -3.93 10.40
N LYS A 108 -11.13 -3.36 11.52
CA LYS A 108 -11.70 -2.00 11.55
C LYS A 108 -10.72 -0.97 11.00
N GLN A 109 -9.46 -1.02 11.44
CA GLN A 109 -8.42 -0.13 10.96
C GLN A 109 -8.16 -0.30 9.46
N LEU A 110 -8.17 -1.52 8.92
CA LEU A 110 -8.07 -1.71 7.47
C LEU A 110 -9.23 -1.10 6.69
N ILE A 111 -10.47 -1.27 7.18
CA ILE A 111 -11.65 -0.74 6.50
C ILE A 111 -11.58 0.80 6.49
N LEU A 112 -11.31 1.42 7.64
CA LEU A 112 -11.24 2.87 7.77
C LEU A 112 -10.15 3.49 6.88
N ASN A 113 -9.01 2.81 6.73
CA ASN A 113 -7.88 3.29 5.94
C ASN A 113 -7.89 2.80 4.47
N ALA A 114 -8.91 2.03 4.07
CA ALA A 114 -9.00 1.39 2.75
C ALA A 114 -7.72 0.59 2.38
N GLY A 115 -7.16 -0.12 3.35
CA GLY A 115 -5.93 -0.89 3.23
C GLY A 115 -4.86 -0.47 4.25
N GLY A 116 -3.66 -1.02 4.09
CA GLY A 116 -2.52 -0.71 4.96
C GLY A 116 -1.63 -1.93 5.22
N ILE A 117 -0.69 -1.76 6.14
CA ILE A 117 0.17 -2.85 6.64
C ILE A 117 -0.36 -3.26 8.02
N ILE A 118 -0.77 -4.51 8.15
CA ILE A 118 -1.03 -5.10 9.47
C ILE A 118 0.22 -5.82 9.96
N SER A 119 0.67 -5.42 11.14
CA SER A 119 1.71 -6.12 11.87
C SER A 119 1.08 -6.90 13.03
N LEU A 120 1.12 -8.22 12.93
CA LEU A 120 0.73 -9.14 14.01
C LEU A 120 1.82 -10.22 14.14
N PRO A 121 2.03 -10.85 15.31
CA PRO A 121 2.99 -11.94 15.44
C PRO A 121 2.53 -13.21 14.72
N CYS A 122 3.44 -14.16 14.49
CA CYS A 122 3.07 -15.49 13.98
C CYS A 122 2.07 -16.20 14.92
N GLY A 123 1.20 -17.05 14.39
CA GLY A 123 0.17 -17.75 15.19
C GLY A 123 -0.97 -16.87 15.71
N SER A 124 -0.91 -15.55 15.53
CA SER A 124 -1.97 -14.60 15.94
C SER A 124 -3.23 -14.64 15.06
N GLY A 125 -3.21 -15.38 13.96
CA GLY A 125 -4.31 -15.51 13.02
C GLY A 125 -4.41 -14.40 11.96
N LYS A 126 -3.28 -13.84 11.47
CA LYS A 126 -3.25 -12.87 10.35
C LYS A 126 -4.13 -13.30 9.17
N THR A 127 -4.03 -14.57 8.77
CA THR A 127 -4.83 -15.14 7.68
C THR A 127 -6.32 -15.01 7.98
N LYS A 128 -6.76 -15.33 9.21
CA LYS A 128 -8.16 -15.19 9.64
C LYS A 128 -8.63 -13.73 9.56
N VAL A 129 -7.79 -12.79 9.98
CA VAL A 129 -8.04 -11.34 9.88
C VAL A 129 -8.25 -10.95 8.42
N MET A 130 -7.38 -11.39 7.51
CA MET A 130 -7.46 -11.02 6.09
C MET A 130 -8.67 -11.67 5.40
N VAL A 131 -8.95 -12.94 5.68
CA VAL A 131 -10.13 -13.64 5.13
C VAL A 131 -11.42 -12.95 5.57
N GLU A 132 -11.52 -12.57 6.86
CA GLU A 132 -12.68 -11.81 7.35
C GLU A 132 -12.77 -10.45 6.66
N PHE A 133 -11.67 -9.69 6.59
CA PHE A 133 -11.65 -8.40 5.90
C PHE A 133 -12.15 -8.50 4.46
N LEU A 134 -11.63 -9.45 3.66
CA LEU A 134 -12.04 -9.63 2.27
C LEU A 134 -13.52 -10.03 2.14
N LYS A 135 -14.03 -10.86 3.04
CA LYS A 135 -15.45 -11.22 3.08
C LYS A 135 -16.33 -10.00 3.39
N LYS A 136 -15.91 -9.16 4.35
CA LYS A 136 -16.66 -7.96 4.79
C LYS A 136 -16.70 -6.85 3.75
N MET A 137 -15.69 -6.79 2.90
CA MET A 137 -15.62 -5.82 1.82
C MET A 137 -16.41 -6.23 0.57
N GLU A 138 -16.81 -7.51 0.47
CA GLU A 138 -17.60 -8.05 -0.66
C GLU A 138 -17.04 -7.67 -2.04
N PHE A 139 -15.72 -7.57 -2.15
CA PHE A 139 -15.07 -7.21 -3.41
C PHE A 139 -15.39 -8.24 -4.49
N GLU A 140 -15.78 -7.76 -5.68
CA GLU A 140 -16.10 -8.61 -6.83
C GLU A 140 -14.97 -9.58 -7.19
N LYS A 141 -13.72 -9.10 -7.06
CA LYS A 141 -12.51 -9.89 -7.30
C LYS A 141 -11.36 -9.42 -6.40
N SER A 142 -10.79 -10.36 -5.66
CA SER A 142 -9.63 -10.13 -4.76
C SER A 142 -8.49 -11.10 -5.07
N LEU A 143 -7.24 -10.64 -4.90
CA LEU A 143 -6.04 -11.45 -5.04
C LEU A 143 -5.27 -11.51 -3.73
N VAL A 144 -4.87 -12.72 -3.35
CA VAL A 144 -3.91 -12.96 -2.27
C VAL A 144 -2.60 -13.46 -2.89
N ILE A 145 -1.49 -12.78 -2.59
CA ILE A 145 -0.16 -13.22 -2.93
C ILE A 145 0.52 -13.79 -1.70
N VAL A 146 1.04 -15.01 -1.81
CA VAL A 146 1.75 -15.71 -0.74
C VAL A 146 3.18 -16.08 -1.18
N PRO A 147 4.15 -16.22 -0.27
CA PRO A 147 5.52 -16.52 -0.66
C PRO A 147 5.73 -18.00 -1.02
N THR A 148 4.98 -18.93 -0.42
CA THR A 148 5.22 -20.38 -0.58
C THR A 148 3.97 -21.15 -1.04
N LEU A 149 4.19 -22.30 -1.70
CA LEU A 149 3.11 -23.21 -2.09
C LEU A 149 2.34 -23.76 -0.88
N PHE A 150 3.02 -24.00 0.23
CA PHE A 150 2.40 -24.43 1.47
C PHE A 150 1.38 -23.41 1.99
N LEU A 151 1.75 -22.12 2.05
CA LEU A 151 0.82 -21.06 2.44
C LEU A 151 -0.35 -20.94 1.45
N LYS A 152 -0.10 -21.14 0.15
CA LYS A 152 -1.18 -21.16 -0.85
C LYS A 152 -2.22 -22.23 -0.52
N LEU A 153 -1.79 -23.45 -0.21
CA LEU A 153 -2.68 -24.55 0.17
C LEU A 153 -3.47 -24.21 1.46
N GLN A 154 -2.80 -23.64 2.46
CA GLN A 154 -3.44 -23.22 3.71
C GLN A 154 -4.53 -22.15 3.46
N TRP A 155 -4.23 -21.15 2.63
CA TRP A 155 -5.20 -20.14 2.23
C TRP A 155 -6.38 -20.76 1.48
N GLN A 156 -6.13 -21.63 0.49
CA GLN A 156 -7.17 -22.29 -0.29
C GLN A 156 -8.19 -23.06 0.58
N GLN A 157 -7.73 -23.67 1.67
CA GLN A 157 -8.62 -24.33 2.63
C GLN A 157 -9.54 -23.34 3.37
N GLN A 158 -9.03 -22.16 3.73
CA GLN A 158 -9.79 -21.14 4.48
C GLN A 158 -10.79 -20.35 3.63
N ILE A 159 -10.54 -20.26 2.32
CA ILE A 159 -11.32 -19.43 1.39
C ILE A 159 -12.21 -20.24 0.44
N LYS A 160 -12.39 -21.55 0.69
CA LYS A 160 -13.16 -22.44 -0.19
C LYS A 160 -14.56 -21.86 -0.48
N GLY A 161 -14.86 -21.66 -1.77
CA GLY A 161 -16.15 -21.10 -2.24
C GLY A 161 -16.22 -19.57 -2.34
N SER A 162 -15.13 -18.85 -2.08
CA SER A 162 -15.06 -17.39 -2.26
C SER A 162 -14.44 -16.97 -3.60
N LYS A 163 -14.71 -15.75 -4.05
CA LYS A 163 -14.13 -15.14 -5.28
C LYS A 163 -12.73 -14.54 -5.04
N ILE A 164 -11.88 -15.28 -4.34
CA ILE A 164 -10.53 -14.85 -3.98
C ILE A 164 -9.53 -15.72 -4.74
N ASP A 165 -8.74 -15.10 -5.61
CA ASP A 165 -7.63 -15.76 -6.30
C ASP A 165 -6.41 -15.81 -5.38
N ILE A 166 -5.62 -16.89 -5.47
CA ILE A 166 -4.38 -17.04 -4.70
C ILE A 166 -3.22 -17.39 -5.63
N MET A 167 -2.18 -16.56 -5.58
CA MET A 167 -0.97 -16.71 -6.40
C MET A 167 0.28 -16.64 -5.52
N ASN A 168 1.39 -17.16 -6.05
CA ASN A 168 2.70 -16.88 -5.48
C ASN A 168 3.35 -15.73 -6.26
N PHE A 169 4.39 -15.11 -5.70
CA PHE A 169 5.11 -14.03 -6.38
C PHE A 169 5.75 -14.47 -7.70
N GLN A 170 6.28 -15.68 -7.76
CA GLN A 170 7.00 -16.21 -8.92
C GLN A 170 6.10 -16.39 -10.16
N SER A 171 4.80 -16.62 -9.96
CA SER A 171 3.83 -16.77 -11.05
C SER A 171 3.37 -15.43 -11.65
N ILE A 172 3.70 -14.29 -11.04
CA ILE A 172 3.31 -12.97 -11.51
C ILE A 172 4.28 -12.53 -12.61
N LYS A 173 3.84 -12.67 -13.87
CA LYS A 173 4.66 -12.31 -15.05
C LYS A 173 4.51 -10.84 -15.45
N ASP A 174 3.30 -10.30 -15.35
CA ASP A 174 2.95 -8.91 -15.65
C ASP A 174 2.22 -8.33 -14.44
N PHE A 175 2.42 -7.06 -14.10
CA PHE A 175 1.68 -6.41 -13.02
C PHE A 175 0.40 -5.74 -13.52
N LYS A 176 0.20 -5.58 -14.83
CA LYS A 176 -1.02 -4.98 -15.39
C LYS A 176 -2.28 -5.79 -15.06
N PHE A 177 -2.20 -7.12 -14.99
CA PHE A 177 -3.38 -7.92 -14.64
C PHE A 177 -3.87 -7.66 -13.21
N LEU A 178 -3.02 -7.09 -12.33
CA LEU A 178 -3.44 -6.69 -10.98
C LEU A 178 -4.51 -5.59 -11.01
N GLU A 179 -4.60 -4.81 -12.09
CA GLU A 179 -5.64 -3.79 -12.28
C GLU A 179 -7.05 -4.41 -12.35
N ASN A 180 -7.16 -5.71 -12.62
CA ASN A 180 -8.43 -6.44 -12.62
C ASN A 180 -8.94 -6.78 -11.21
N TYR A 181 -8.17 -6.52 -10.15
CA TYR A 181 -8.53 -6.82 -8.78
C TYR A 181 -8.87 -5.55 -8.02
N LYS A 182 -9.96 -5.59 -7.24
CA LYS A 182 -10.34 -4.49 -6.35
C LYS A 182 -9.57 -4.48 -5.04
N ALA A 183 -9.05 -5.65 -4.65
CA ALA A 183 -8.20 -5.80 -3.48
C ALA A 183 -7.02 -6.71 -3.74
N LEU A 184 -5.88 -6.32 -3.17
CA LEU A 184 -4.64 -7.07 -3.18
C LEU A 184 -4.17 -7.27 -1.74
N VAL A 185 -3.99 -8.53 -1.34
CA VAL A 185 -3.38 -8.91 -0.07
C VAL A 185 -2.03 -9.52 -0.37
N ILE A 186 -1.00 -9.04 0.32
CA ILE A 186 0.33 -9.64 0.30
C ILE A 186 0.58 -10.25 1.67
N ASP A 187 0.56 -11.58 1.75
CA ASP A 187 0.92 -12.29 2.95
C ASP A 187 2.45 -12.36 3.10
N GLU A 188 2.93 -12.20 4.32
CA GLU A 188 4.35 -12.04 4.64
C GLU A 188 5.09 -11.05 3.73
N CYS A 189 4.54 -9.82 3.63
CA CYS A 189 5.04 -8.76 2.78
C CYS A 189 6.52 -8.39 3.01
N HIS A 190 7.07 -8.69 4.18
CA HIS A 190 8.49 -8.48 4.51
C HIS A 190 9.44 -9.38 3.69
N ILE A 191 8.96 -10.52 3.19
CA ILE A 191 9.72 -11.42 2.31
C ILE A 191 9.67 -10.94 0.85
N THR A 192 8.74 -10.03 0.52
CA THR A 192 8.51 -9.59 -0.85
C THR A 192 9.64 -8.66 -1.31
N PRO A 193 10.41 -9.04 -2.34
CA PRO A 193 11.46 -8.18 -2.87
C PRO A 193 10.88 -6.88 -3.44
N ALA A 194 11.50 -5.73 -3.14
CA ALA A 194 11.02 -4.41 -3.57
C ALA A 194 10.94 -4.25 -5.11
N ASN A 195 11.85 -4.91 -5.84
CA ASN A 195 11.88 -4.96 -7.30
C ASN A 195 10.68 -5.70 -7.91
N THR A 196 9.95 -6.49 -7.11
CA THR A 196 8.70 -7.13 -7.52
C THR A 196 7.56 -6.11 -7.51
N ILE A 197 7.56 -5.14 -6.61
CA ILE A 197 6.46 -4.16 -6.45
C ILE A 197 6.61 -2.95 -7.38
N TYR A 198 7.86 -2.57 -7.68
CA TYR A 198 8.22 -1.46 -8.56
C TYR A 198 8.76 -1.97 -9.89
N LYS A 199 7.86 -2.31 -10.80
CA LYS A 199 8.12 -2.34 -12.25
C LYS A 199 7.26 -1.31 -12.95
#